data_AF-A0A2G2BIH7-F1
#
_entry.id   AF-A0A2G2BIH7-F1
#
_cell.length_a   1.000
_cell.length_b   1.000
_cell.length_c   1.000
_cell.angle_alpha   90.00
_cell.angle_beta   90.00
_cell.angle_gamma   90.00
#
_symmetry.space_group_name_H-M   'P 1'
#
loop_
_entity.id
_entity.type
_entity.pdbx_description
1 polymer ?
#
loop_
_entity_poly.entity_id
_entity_poly.type
_entity_poly.pdbx_seq_one_letter_code
_entity_poly.pdbx_strand_id
1 'polypeptide(L)'
;MTPTAVLSNWASMILPVAGIAVLAALLPLSMARSFPQSWYGLFWNLLISFLVLLVISVTYFAIFRLPNDIVAITANGEYYMSSSAELIRLGFLSAMVWGPIVLVVLAMQPQKWRPEV
;
A
#
# COMPACT_ATOMS: atom_id res chain seq x y z
N MET A 1 -5.90 20.65 -23.77
CA MET A 1 -5.19 19.39 -23.48
C MET A 1 -5.47 18.42 -24.62
N THR A 2 -4.43 17.80 -25.20
CA THR A 2 -4.60 16.79 -26.25
C THR A 2 -5.04 15.45 -25.64
N PRO A 3 -5.88 14.64 -26.32
CA PRO A 3 -6.39 13.38 -25.77
C PRO A 3 -5.28 12.39 -25.37
N THR A 4 -4.12 12.43 -26.04
CA THR A 4 -2.94 11.63 -25.71
C THR A 4 -2.30 12.02 -24.37
N ALA A 5 -2.27 13.31 -24.03
CA ALA A 5 -1.75 13.79 -22.75
C ALA A 5 -2.67 13.44 -21.57
N VAL A 6 -3.97 13.34 -21.83
CA VAL A 6 -4.93 12.86 -20.82
C VAL A 6 -4.67 11.39 -20.53
N LEU A 7 -4.61 10.54 -21.56
CA LEU A 7 -4.36 9.10 -21.42
C LEU A 7 -3.03 8.79 -20.72
N SER A 8 -1.95 9.52 -21.00
CA SER A 8 -0.66 9.29 -20.32
C SER A 8 -0.71 9.64 -18.83
N ASN A 9 -1.47 10.67 -18.46
CA ASN A 9 -1.65 11.06 -17.06
C ASN A 9 -2.52 10.06 -16.28
N TRP A 10 -3.57 9.52 -16.90
CA TRP A 10 -4.34 8.45 -16.26
C TRP A 10 -3.50 7.18 -16.11
N ALA A 11 -2.74 6.81 -17.14
CA ALA A 11 -1.87 5.64 -17.09
C ALA A 11 -0.81 5.77 -15.97
N SER A 12 -0.19 6.94 -15.80
CA SER A 12 0.80 7.16 -14.75
C SER A 12 0.23 7.10 -13.33
N MET A 13 -1.07 7.35 -13.16
CA MET A 13 -1.76 7.21 -11.87
C MET A 13 -2.34 5.81 -11.64
N ILE A 14 -2.85 5.16 -12.67
CA ILE A 14 -3.55 3.86 -12.57
C ILE A 14 -2.55 2.70 -12.45
N LEU A 15 -1.46 2.72 -13.21
CA LEU A 15 -0.48 1.61 -13.21
C LEU A 15 0.07 1.32 -11.80
N PRO A 16 0.47 2.33 -11.01
CA PRO A 16 1.00 2.09 -9.68
C PRO A 16 -0.05 1.55 -8.70
N VAL A 17 -1.29 2.07 -8.78
CA VAL A 17 -2.42 1.61 -7.96
C VAL A 17 -2.74 0.15 -8.27
N ALA A 18 -2.80 -0.21 -9.56
CA ALA A 18 -2.97 -1.60 -9.98
C ALA A 18 -1.80 -2.48 -9.54
N GLY A 19 -0.57 -1.98 -9.60
CA GLY A 19 0.63 -2.67 -9.11
C GLY A 19 0.56 -2.96 -7.62
N ILE A 20 0.15 -1.99 -6.80
CA ILE A 20 -0.01 -2.20 -5.35
C ILE A 20 -1.16 -3.18 -5.07
N ALA A 21 -2.25 -3.13 -5.83
CA ALA A 21 -3.35 -4.11 -5.70
C ALA A 21 -2.88 -5.54 -5.97
N VAL A 22 -2.08 -5.74 -7.03
CA VAL A 22 -1.46 -7.04 -7.36
C VAL A 22 -0.53 -7.48 -6.24
N LEU A 23 0.30 -6.58 -5.71
CA LEU A 23 1.16 -6.88 -4.57
C LEU A 23 0.37 -7.24 -3.31
N ALA A 24 -0.76 -6.57 -3.05
CA ALA A 24 -1.63 -6.87 -1.93
C ALA A 24 -2.22 -8.28 -2.00
N ALA A 25 -2.34 -8.85 -3.20
CA ALA A 25 -2.71 -10.25 -3.38
C ALA A 25 -1.51 -11.20 -3.31
N LEU A 26 -0.42 -10.89 -4.02
CA LEU A 26 0.73 -11.80 -4.13
C LEU A 26 1.56 -11.91 -2.85
N LEU A 27 1.67 -10.82 -2.10
CA LEU A 27 2.48 -10.76 -0.89
C LEU A 27 2.00 -11.76 0.17
N PRO A 28 0.72 -11.74 0.62
CA PRO A 28 0.24 -12.71 1.60
C PRO A 28 0.29 -14.15 1.10
N LEU A 29 0.11 -14.38 -0.22
CA LEU A 29 0.25 -15.71 -0.83
C LEU A 29 1.69 -16.24 -0.74
N SER A 30 2.67 -15.38 -1.02
CA SER A 30 4.10 -15.75 -0.97
C SER A 30 4.53 -16.00 0.48
N MET A 31 4.16 -15.09 1.39
CA MET A 31 4.45 -15.17 2.82
C MET A 31 3.83 -16.39 3.45
N ALA A 32 2.63 -16.77 3.02
CA ALA A 32 2.00 -17.98 3.51
C ALA A 32 2.94 -19.18 3.38
N ARG A 33 3.71 -19.32 2.28
CA ARG A 33 4.62 -20.46 2.10
C ARG A 33 5.72 -20.55 3.17
N SER A 34 6.11 -19.42 3.75
CA SER A 34 7.17 -19.34 4.76
C SER A 34 6.67 -19.37 6.20
N PHE A 35 5.42 -18.97 6.45
CA PHE A 35 4.85 -18.94 7.80
C PHE A 35 4.30 -20.30 8.26
N PRO A 36 4.36 -20.58 9.57
CA PRO A 36 3.80 -21.81 10.13
C PRO A 36 2.29 -21.86 9.93
N GLN A 37 1.78 -23.09 9.80
CA GLN A 37 0.36 -23.38 9.59
C GLN A 37 -0.44 -23.26 10.89
N SER A 38 -0.53 -22.04 11.41
CA SER A 38 -1.20 -21.75 12.69
C SER A 38 -1.86 -20.38 12.67
N TRP A 39 -2.72 -20.12 13.65
CA TRP A 39 -3.29 -18.80 13.87
C TRP A 39 -2.23 -17.71 14.02
N TYR A 40 -1.10 -18.03 14.67
CA TYR A 40 0.03 -17.11 14.78
C TYR A 40 0.65 -16.79 13.42
N GLY A 41 0.76 -17.78 12.52
CA GLY A 41 1.24 -17.57 11.15
C GLY A 41 0.31 -16.64 10.36
N LEU A 42 -1.01 -16.77 10.53
CA LEU A 42 -1.99 -15.87 9.92
C LEU A 42 -1.83 -14.42 10.43
N PHE A 43 -1.68 -14.24 11.75
CA PHE A 43 -1.48 -12.92 12.34
C PHE A 43 -0.21 -12.24 11.81
N TRP A 44 0.92 -12.96 11.80
CA TRP A 44 2.19 -12.42 11.30
C TRP A 44 2.16 -12.13 9.81
N ASN A 45 1.51 -13.00 9.02
CA ASN A 45 1.35 -12.76 7.59
C ASN A 45 0.53 -11.47 7.33
N LEU A 46 -0.56 -11.29 8.06
CA LEU A 46 -1.39 -10.09 7.96
C LEU A 46 -0.61 -8.82 8.37
N LEU A 47 0.07 -8.86 9.51
CA LEU A 47 0.82 -7.71 10.03
C LEU A 47 1.96 -7.31 9.09
N ILE A 48 2.76 -8.28 8.63
CA ILE A 48 3.91 -7.98 7.78
C ILE A 48 3.44 -7.57 6.39
N SER A 49 2.41 -8.21 5.83
CA SER A 49 1.82 -7.78 4.56
C SER A 49 1.32 -6.33 4.63
N PHE A 50 0.66 -5.97 5.72
CA PHE A 50 0.21 -4.60 5.96
C PHE A 50 1.38 -3.61 6.05
N LEU A 51 2.41 -3.92 6.84
CA LEU A 51 3.58 -3.05 6.99
C LEU A 51 4.33 -2.83 5.68
N VAL A 52 4.51 -3.87 4.87
CA VAL A 52 5.15 -3.75 3.56
C VAL A 52 4.32 -2.88 2.62
N LEU A 53 3.00 -3.11 2.54
CA LEU A 53 2.11 -2.30 1.71
C LEU A 53 2.04 -0.84 2.17
N LEU A 54 2.13 -0.61 3.49
CA LEU A 54 2.23 0.73 4.07
C LEU A 54 3.52 1.42 3.62
N VAL A 55 4.67 0.76 3.76
CA VAL A 55 5.97 1.32 3.33
C VAL A 55 5.97 1.62 1.83
N ILE A 56 5.45 0.70 1.00
CA ILE A 56 5.34 0.91 -0.45
C ILE A 56 4.42 2.09 -0.75
N SER A 57 3.26 2.17 -0.10
CA SER A 57 2.32 3.28 -0.28
C SER A 57 2.94 4.62 0.12
N VAL A 58 3.54 4.71 1.31
CA VAL A 58 4.22 5.92 1.80
C VAL A 58 5.33 6.34 0.84
N THR A 59 6.16 5.40 0.40
CA THR A 59 7.26 5.68 -0.54
C THR A 59 6.73 6.18 -1.87
N TYR A 60 5.67 5.55 -2.38
CA TYR A 60 5.02 5.98 -3.61
C TYR A 60 4.47 7.42 -3.50
N PHE A 61 3.70 7.72 -2.45
CA PHE A 61 3.19 9.07 -2.24
C PHE A 61 4.31 10.09 -1.98
N ALA A 62 5.40 9.71 -1.32
CA ALA A 62 6.54 10.58 -1.11
C ALA A 62 7.24 10.94 -2.44
N ILE A 63 7.35 9.99 -3.38
CA ILE A 63 7.98 10.22 -4.70
C ILE A 63 7.05 11.01 -5.64
N PHE A 64 5.76 10.70 -5.63
CA PHE A 64 4.78 11.27 -6.56
C PHE A 64 4.06 12.52 -6.04
N ARG A 65 4.35 12.96 -4.81
CA ARG A 65 3.91 14.28 -4.34
C ARG A 65 4.51 15.33 -5.27
N LEU A 66 3.65 16.05 -5.98
CA LEU A 66 4.03 17.06 -6.97
C LEU A 66 5.09 18.01 -6.39
N PRO A 67 6.20 18.29 -7.11
CA PRO A 67 7.19 19.30 -6.73
C PRO A 67 6.59 20.68 -6.42
N ASN A 68 5.39 20.95 -6.94
CA ASN A 68 4.64 22.19 -6.72
C ASN A 68 4.27 22.43 -5.25
N ASP A 69 4.05 21.37 -4.46
CA ASP A 69 3.82 21.51 -3.01
C ASP A 69 5.10 21.92 -2.28
N ILE A 70 6.26 21.40 -2.69
CA ILE A 70 7.54 21.71 -2.04
C ILE A 70 7.92 23.17 -2.28
N VAL A 71 7.64 23.71 -3.47
CA VAL A 71 7.83 25.14 -3.78
C VAL A 71 6.82 26.03 -3.02
N ALA A 72 5.56 25.60 -2.90
CA ALA A 72 4.55 26.33 -2.12
C ALA A 72 4.84 26.31 -0.60
N ILE A 73 5.36 25.20 -0.07
CA ILE A 73 5.72 25.02 1.34
C ILE A 73 6.99 25.81 1.69
N THR A 74 7.99 25.83 0.78
CA THR A 74 9.21 26.64 0.97
C THR A 74 8.97 28.14 0.79
N ALA A 75 8.00 28.55 -0.03
CA ALA A 75 7.62 29.95 -0.19
C ALA A 75 6.87 30.54 1.01
N ASN A 76 6.14 29.72 1.78
CA ASN A 76 5.31 30.19 2.89
C ASN A 76 5.95 29.99 4.28
N GLY A 77 7.16 29.41 4.37
CA GLY A 77 7.91 29.30 5.62
C GLY A 77 7.32 28.32 6.66
N GLU A 78 6.24 27.60 6.33
CA GLU A 78 5.53 26.75 7.28
C GLU A 78 5.88 25.26 7.12
N TYR A 79 6.49 24.72 8.18
CA TYR A 79 6.37 23.34 8.67
C TYR A 79 6.76 22.17 7.74
N TYR A 80 8.05 21.81 7.78
CA TYR A 80 8.52 20.48 7.37
C TYR A 80 7.93 19.32 8.21
N MET A 81 7.54 19.58 9.48
CA MET A 81 6.98 18.55 10.38
C MET A 81 5.49 18.22 10.10
N SER A 82 4.70 19.15 9.57
CA SER A 82 3.31 18.83 9.17
C SER A 82 3.30 17.95 7.92
N SER A 83 4.28 18.14 7.04
CA SER A 83 4.42 17.41 5.77
C SER A 83 4.66 15.90 5.95
N SER A 84 5.44 15.48 6.95
CA SER A 84 5.71 14.06 7.20
C SER A 84 4.53 13.34 7.87
N ALA A 85 3.84 13.99 8.80
CA ALA A 85 2.62 13.45 9.40
C ALA A 85 1.50 13.27 8.36
N GLU A 86 1.36 14.22 7.44
CA GLU A 86 0.40 14.12 6.32
C GLU A 86 0.74 12.95 5.39
N LEU A 87 2.03 12.74 5.08
CA LEU A 87 2.48 11.60 4.27
C LEU A 87 2.22 10.25 4.95
N ILE A 88 2.45 10.15 6.26
CA ILE A 88 2.14 8.96 7.04
C ILE A 88 0.63 8.70 7.02
N ARG A 89 -0.18 9.75 7.19
CA ARG A 89 -1.65 9.67 7.14
C ARG A 89 -2.14 9.21 5.78
N LEU A 90 -1.63 9.80 4.68
CA LEU A 90 -1.96 9.41 3.31
C LEU A 90 -1.52 7.97 3.02
N GLY A 91 -0.33 7.60 3.45
CA GLY A 91 0.17 6.23 3.36
C GLY A 91 -0.71 5.24 4.13
N PHE A 92 -1.18 5.60 5.32
CA PHE A 92 -2.08 4.77 6.13
C PHE A 92 -3.46 4.62 5.48
N LEU A 93 -4.06 5.71 5.03
CA LEU A 93 -5.33 5.69 4.31
C LEU A 93 -5.24 4.84 3.03
N SER A 94 -4.14 4.95 2.30
CA SER A 94 -3.85 4.09 1.15
C SER A 94 -3.69 2.63 1.56
N ALA A 95 -2.91 2.33 2.60
CA ALA A 95 -2.72 0.97 3.10
C ALA A 95 -4.05 0.31 3.51
N MET A 96 -4.98 1.08 4.06
CA MET A 96 -6.33 0.60 4.41
C MET A 96 -7.15 0.19 3.19
N VAL A 97 -6.95 0.82 2.02
CA VAL A 97 -7.59 0.39 0.76
C VAL A 97 -7.19 -1.03 0.40
N TRP A 98 -5.96 -1.42 0.71
CA TRP A 98 -5.41 -2.73 0.40
C TRP A 98 -5.73 -3.80 1.45
N GLY A 99 -6.07 -3.40 2.67
CA GLY A 99 -6.43 -4.30 3.78
C GLY A 99 -7.51 -5.34 3.42
N PRO A 100 -8.64 -4.96 2.81
CA PRO A 100 -9.65 -5.91 2.36
C PRO A 100 -9.13 -6.97 1.38
N ILE A 101 -8.22 -6.61 0.46
CA ILE A 101 -7.61 -7.56 -0.49
C ILE A 101 -6.78 -8.60 0.28
N VAL A 102 -5.93 -8.13 1.19
CA VAL A 102 -5.10 -9.01 2.04
C VAL A 102 -5.98 -9.96 2.85
N LEU A 103 -7.05 -9.46 3.46
CA LEU A 103 -7.99 -10.26 4.25
C LEU A 103 -8.67 -11.34 3.42
N VAL A 104 -9.19 -10.99 2.24
CA VAL A 104 -9.85 -11.94 1.33
C VAL A 104 -8.87 -13.04 0.92
N VAL A 105 -7.65 -12.67 0.57
CA VAL A 105 -6.62 -13.64 0.13
C VAL A 105 -6.21 -14.59 1.25
N LEU A 106 -6.07 -14.10 2.48
CA LEU A 106 -5.79 -14.95 3.63
C LEU A 106 -6.98 -15.85 3.99
N ALA A 107 -8.20 -15.33 3.89
CA ALA A 107 -9.44 -16.08 4.14
C ALA A 107 -9.66 -17.21 3.13
N MET A 108 -9.13 -17.09 1.91
CA MET A 108 -9.15 -18.14 0.88
C MET A 108 -8.20 -19.32 1.17
N GLN A 109 -7.42 -19.28 2.26
CA GLN A 109 -6.48 -20.34 2.65
C GLN A 109 -6.85 -21.04 3.98
N PRO A 110 -8.10 -21.49 4.19
CA PRO A 110 -8.54 -21.98 5.50
C PRO A 110 -7.76 -23.21 5.99
N GLN A 111 -7.46 -24.15 5.09
CA GLN A 111 -6.70 -25.38 5.38
C GLN A 111 -5.30 -25.11 5.97
N LYS A 112 -4.76 -23.92 5.70
CA LYS A 112 -3.42 -23.54 6.14
C LYS A 112 -3.40 -22.94 7.54
N TRP A 113 -4.46 -22.21 7.88
CA TRP A 113 -4.51 -21.46 9.14
C TRP A 113 -5.27 -22.22 10.23
N ARG A 114 -6.11 -23.18 9.82
CA ARG A 114 -6.91 -24.05 10.68
C ARG A 114 -6.82 -25.49 10.15
N PRO A 115 -5.66 -26.16 10.29
CA PRO A 115 -5.47 -27.51 9.79
C PRO A 115 -6.31 -28.58 10.51
N GLU A 116 -6.94 -28.22 11.64
CA GLU A 116 -7.68 -29.12 12.55
C GLU A 116 -9.20 -29.05 12.39
N VAL A 117 -9.71 -28.19 11.50
CA VAL A 117 -11.15 -28.10 11.16
C VAL A 117 -11.45 -28.89 9.90
#